data_AF-A0A126Z3T9-F1
#
_entry.id   AF-A0A126Z3T9-F1
#
_cell.length_a   1.000
_cell.length_b   1.000
_cell.length_c   1.000
_cell.angle_alpha   90.00
_cell.angle_beta   90.00
_cell.angle_gamma   90.00
#
_symmetry.space_group_name_H-M   'P 1'
#
loop_
_entity.id
_entity.type
_entity.pdbx_description
1 polymer ?
#
loop_
_entity_poly.entity_id
_entity_poly.type
_entity_poly.pdbx_seq_one_letter_code
_entity_poly.pdbx_strand_id
1 'polypeptide(L)'
;MAKKPRAQSLAEIAAELRADLTASRKPPPRPGVLDDDGNLVDLNGTVLSLVREELSSSAAATAVENARAVAVDSCGCGGSAQGCRTEWLSPRALEALRSAGEPVLGRTKRSLAWIDEWHGPTGAVLFLHGDVEW
;
A
#
# COMPACT_ATOMS: atom_id res chain seq x y z
N MET A 1 -35.86 29.50 30.70
CA MET A 1 -36.31 29.67 29.29
C MET A 1 -35.14 29.30 28.38
N ALA A 2 -35.23 28.20 27.61
CA ALA A 2 -34.16 27.81 26.69
C ALA A 2 -34.26 28.63 25.39
N LYS A 3 -33.17 29.26 24.96
CA LYS A 3 -33.09 29.99 23.69
C LYS A 3 -33.21 28.98 22.55
N LYS A 4 -34.15 29.20 21.62
CA LYS A 4 -34.28 28.39 20.41
C LYS A 4 -32.99 28.50 19.57
N PRO A 5 -32.44 27.39 19.07
CA PRO A 5 -31.28 27.44 18.19
C PRO A 5 -31.62 28.22 16.92
N ARG A 6 -30.73 29.12 16.53
CA ARG A 6 -30.89 29.96 15.34
C ARG A 6 -30.76 29.06 14.11
N ALA A 7 -31.73 29.13 13.20
CA ALA A 7 -31.67 28.39 11.94
C ALA A 7 -30.52 28.97 11.09
N GLN A 8 -29.62 28.08 10.62
CA GLN A 8 -28.54 28.46 9.71
C GLN A 8 -29.14 28.97 8.39
N SER A 9 -28.56 30.05 7.88
CA SER A 9 -28.87 30.59 6.58
C SER A 9 -28.25 29.72 5.47
N LEU A 10 -28.82 29.80 4.28
CA LEU A 10 -28.29 29.11 3.10
C LEU A 10 -26.85 29.54 2.76
N ALA A 11 -26.47 30.77 3.12
CA ALA A 11 -25.10 31.27 2.98
C ALA A 11 -24.12 30.59 3.96
N GLU A 12 -24.55 30.34 5.20
CA GLU A 12 -23.75 29.62 6.21
C GLU A 12 -23.58 28.16 5.81
N ILE A 13 -24.65 27.49 5.35
CA ILE A 13 -24.59 26.12 4.83
C ILE A 13 -23.64 26.04 3.62
N ALA A 14 -23.70 27.01 2.70
CA ALA A 14 -22.83 27.02 1.53
C ALA A 14 -21.39 27.41 1.85
N ALA A 15 -21.13 28.08 2.97
CA ALA A 15 -19.78 28.38 3.45
C ALA A 15 -19.18 27.15 4.14
N GLU A 16 -19.94 26.42 4.95
CA GLU A 16 -19.53 25.16 5.58
C GLU A 16 -19.21 24.10 4.53
N LEU A 17 -20.08 23.91 3.53
CA LEU A 17 -19.82 22.98 2.42
C LEU A 17 -18.55 23.34 1.62
N ARG A 18 -18.27 24.63 1.42
CA ARG A 18 -17.04 25.05 0.76
C ARG A 18 -15.81 24.83 1.64
N ALA A 19 -15.92 25.13 2.92
CA ALA A 19 -14.86 24.92 3.90
C ALA A 19 -14.49 23.43 3.98
N ASP A 20 -15.47 22.53 4.04
CA ASP A 20 -15.27 21.07 4.02
C ASP A 20 -14.58 20.61 2.73
N LEU A 21 -14.96 21.16 1.58
CA LEU A 21 -14.34 20.84 0.28
C LEU A 21 -12.89 21.32 0.17
N THR A 22 -12.51 22.41 0.83
CA THR A 22 -11.11 22.88 0.90
C THR A 22 -10.29 22.23 2.01
N ALA A 23 -10.93 21.78 3.11
CA ALA A 23 -10.24 21.19 4.25
C ALA A 23 -9.74 19.76 3.99
N SER A 24 -10.29 19.05 2.99
CA SER A 24 -10.00 17.63 2.75
C SER A 24 -9.40 17.31 1.38
N ARG A 25 -8.61 18.22 0.79
CA ARG A 25 -7.75 17.83 -0.33
C ARG A 25 -6.37 17.44 0.19
N LYS A 26 -6.28 16.24 0.80
CA LYS A 26 -4.99 15.55 0.85
C LYS A 26 -4.46 15.49 -0.60
N PRO A 27 -3.18 15.83 -0.85
CA PRO A 27 -2.61 15.65 -2.17
C PRO A 27 -2.80 14.19 -2.61
N PRO A 28 -3.02 13.93 -3.91
CA PRO A 28 -3.17 12.56 -4.37
C PRO A 28 -1.94 11.74 -3.96
N PRO A 29 -2.15 10.49 -3.50
CA PRO A 29 -1.04 9.69 -3.01
C PRO A 29 -0.02 9.47 -4.13
N ARG A 30 1.25 9.49 -3.76
CA ARG A 30 2.34 9.30 -4.73
C ARG A 30 2.29 7.84 -5.22
N PRO A 31 2.30 7.59 -6.54
CA PRO A 31 2.34 6.22 -7.07
C PRO A 31 3.56 5.47 -6.57
N GLY A 32 3.37 4.17 -6.30
CA GLY A 32 4.44 3.25 -5.96
C GLY A 32 4.90 3.29 -4.50
N VAL A 33 4.21 3.99 -3.59
CA VAL A 33 4.53 4.06 -2.16
C VAL A 33 3.27 3.85 -1.31
N LEU A 34 3.44 3.71 0.01
CA LEU A 34 2.31 3.81 0.93
C LEU A 34 1.80 5.25 1.02
N ASP A 35 0.48 5.41 1.11
CA ASP A 35 -0.15 6.68 1.47
C ASP A 35 -0.08 6.96 2.98
N ASP A 36 -0.53 8.15 3.40
CA ASP A 36 -0.53 8.56 4.81
C ASP A 36 -1.46 7.70 5.68
N ASP A 37 -2.39 6.96 5.07
CA ASP A 37 -3.33 6.08 5.74
C ASP A 37 -2.81 4.62 5.75
N GLY A 38 -1.59 4.37 5.25
CA GLY A 38 -0.92 3.08 5.24
C GLY A 38 -1.31 2.16 4.08
N ASN A 39 -2.04 2.65 3.08
CA ASN A 39 -2.43 1.85 1.92
C ASN A 39 -1.34 1.87 0.84
N LEU A 40 -1.07 0.71 0.23
CA LEU A 40 -0.15 0.64 -0.90
C LEU A 40 -0.79 1.25 -2.15
N VAL A 41 -0.09 2.18 -2.78
CA VAL A 41 -0.51 2.77 -4.05
C VAL A 41 0.36 2.21 -5.17
N ASP A 42 -0.27 1.64 -6.18
CA ASP A 42 0.44 1.05 -7.32
C ASP A 42 1.07 2.12 -8.24
N LEU A 43 1.86 1.68 -9.23
CA LEU A 43 2.50 2.58 -10.20
C LEU A 43 1.51 3.38 -11.06
N ASN A 44 0.24 2.97 -11.13
CA ASN A 44 -0.81 3.70 -11.84
C ASN A 44 -1.57 4.69 -10.93
N GLY A 45 -1.21 4.79 -9.65
CA GLY A 45 -1.92 5.61 -8.66
C GLY A 45 -3.17 4.94 -8.08
N THR A 46 -3.32 3.62 -8.25
CA THR A 46 -4.44 2.87 -7.70
C THR A 46 -4.15 2.48 -6.26
N VAL A 47 -5.05 2.86 -5.34
CA VAL A 47 -4.98 2.42 -3.94
C VAL A 47 -5.36 0.94 -3.86
N LEU A 48 -4.50 0.15 -3.25
CA LEU A 48 -4.68 -1.28 -3.01
C LEU A 48 -5.11 -1.51 -1.56
N SER A 49 -5.82 -2.60 -1.32
CA SER A 49 -6.21 -3.03 0.02
C SER A 49 -5.42 -4.26 0.44
N LEU A 50 -4.91 -4.24 1.67
CA LEU A 50 -4.25 -5.39 2.27
C LEU A 50 -5.25 -6.53 2.46
N VAL A 51 -4.92 -7.71 1.95
CA VAL A 51 -5.78 -8.90 2.00
C VAL A 51 -5.18 -9.98 2.88
N ARG A 52 -3.86 -10.18 2.80
CA ARG A 52 -3.12 -11.12 3.65
C ARG A 52 -1.82 -10.50 4.10
N GLU A 53 -1.53 -10.66 5.38
CA GLU A 53 -0.29 -10.24 6.02
C GLU A 53 0.61 -11.45 6.26
N GLU A 54 1.92 -11.22 6.26
CA GLU A 54 2.94 -12.18 6.68
C GLU A 54 2.75 -13.60 6.08
N LEU A 55 2.65 -13.67 4.75
CA LEU A 55 2.53 -14.94 4.03
C LEU A 55 3.69 -15.89 4.35
N SER A 56 3.37 -17.17 4.54
CA SER A 56 4.38 -18.24 4.56
C SER A 56 5.09 -18.34 3.20
N SER A 57 6.30 -18.89 3.17
CA SER A 57 7.03 -19.13 1.92
C SER A 57 6.21 -19.86 0.87
N SER A 58 5.53 -20.94 1.25
CA SER A 58 4.66 -21.70 0.35
C SER A 58 3.46 -20.90 -0.18
N ALA A 59 2.86 -20.05 0.67
CA ALA A 59 1.74 -19.21 0.27
C ALA A 59 2.20 -18.07 -0.65
N ALA A 60 3.37 -17.50 -0.39
CA ALA A 60 4.01 -16.49 -1.23
C ALA A 60 4.39 -17.05 -2.61
N ALA A 61 4.94 -18.27 -2.67
CA ALA A 61 5.22 -18.96 -3.93
C ALA A 61 3.94 -19.17 -4.77
N THR A 62 2.83 -19.55 -4.12
CA THR A 62 1.55 -19.68 -4.81
C THR A 62 0.99 -18.32 -5.26
N ALA A 63 1.19 -17.28 -4.45
CA ALA A 63 0.68 -15.95 -4.73
C ALA A 63 1.45 -15.27 -5.87
N VAL A 64 2.77 -15.48 -6.00
CA VAL A 64 3.59 -14.85 -7.05
C VAL A 64 3.20 -15.31 -8.46
N GLU A 65 2.72 -16.55 -8.60
CA GLU A 65 2.16 -17.09 -9.85
C GLU A 65 1.01 -16.23 -10.40
N ASN A 66 0.19 -15.69 -9.50
CA ASN A 66 -1.01 -14.91 -9.85
C ASN A 66 -0.84 -13.40 -9.63
N ALA A 67 0.30 -12.97 -9.09
CA ALA A 67 0.59 -11.57 -8.83
C ALA A 67 0.74 -10.81 -10.15
N ARG A 68 0.05 -9.68 -10.25
CA ARG A 68 0.21 -8.72 -11.34
C ARG A 68 1.56 -8.01 -11.25
N ALA A 69 2.00 -7.70 -10.03
CA ALA A 69 3.24 -6.98 -9.77
C ALA A 69 3.82 -7.35 -8.40
N VAL A 70 5.08 -6.99 -8.20
CA VAL A 70 5.81 -7.19 -6.95
C VAL A 70 6.50 -5.87 -6.58
N ALA A 71 6.24 -5.42 -5.36
CA ALA A 71 6.87 -4.27 -4.73
C ALA A 71 7.86 -4.75 -3.66
N VAL A 72 8.97 -4.04 -3.46
CA VAL A 72 10.04 -4.43 -2.54
C VAL A 72 10.44 -3.23 -1.68
N ASP A 73 10.38 -3.40 -0.37
CA ASP A 73 10.99 -2.52 0.63
C ASP A 73 12.17 -3.26 1.27
N SER A 74 13.36 -3.10 0.70
CA SER A 74 14.59 -3.76 1.17
C SER A 74 15.05 -3.30 2.55
N CYS A 75 14.55 -2.16 3.05
CA CYS A 75 14.83 -1.73 4.42
C CYS A 75 14.00 -2.51 5.44
N GLY A 76 12.83 -3.04 5.04
CA GLY A 76 11.86 -3.66 5.93
C GLY A 76 11.33 -2.69 6.97
N CYS A 77 11.22 -1.40 6.64
CA CYS A 77 10.59 -0.40 7.51
C CYS A 77 9.09 -0.27 7.27
N GLY A 78 8.55 -1.06 6.33
CA GLY A 78 7.15 -1.04 5.96
C GLY A 78 6.81 0.11 5.03
N GLY A 79 7.74 0.60 4.20
CA GLY A 79 7.42 1.53 3.09
C GLY A 79 6.78 2.88 3.47
N SER A 80 6.96 3.36 4.72
CA SER A 80 6.37 4.65 5.15
C SER A 80 6.75 5.83 4.24
N ALA A 81 5.92 6.88 4.19
CA ALA A 81 6.15 8.05 3.33
C ALA A 81 7.47 8.81 3.57
N GLN A 82 8.13 8.54 4.71
CA GLN A 82 9.45 9.07 5.12
C GLN A 82 10.58 8.01 5.03
N GLY A 83 10.22 6.78 4.66
CA GLY A 83 11.07 5.60 4.63
C GLY A 83 11.83 5.38 3.31
N CYS A 84 12.42 4.19 3.19
CA CYS A 84 13.16 3.78 2.01
C CYS A 84 12.24 3.64 0.80
N ARG A 85 12.78 3.93 -0.39
CA ARG A 85 12.02 3.88 -1.63
C ARG A 85 11.61 2.44 -1.94
N THR A 86 10.32 2.22 -2.11
CA THR A 86 9.79 0.97 -2.64
C THR A 86 10.24 0.78 -4.09
N GLU A 87 10.86 -0.35 -4.37
CA GLU A 87 11.21 -0.78 -5.72
C GLU A 87 10.08 -1.63 -6.30
N TRP A 88 9.83 -1.51 -7.60
CA TRP A 88 8.84 -2.31 -8.31
C TRP A 88 9.56 -3.18 -9.33
N LEU A 89 9.34 -4.48 -9.26
CA LEU A 89 10.02 -5.42 -10.14
C LEU A 89 9.57 -5.25 -11.59
N SER A 90 10.54 -5.36 -12.51
CA SER A 90 10.23 -5.46 -13.93
C SER A 90 9.44 -6.75 -14.23
N PRO A 91 8.67 -6.79 -15.33
CA PRO A 91 7.99 -8.02 -15.75
C PRO A 91 8.95 -9.22 -15.86
N ARG A 92 10.17 -9.00 -16.37
CA ARG A 92 11.18 -10.05 -16.46
C ARG A 92 11.63 -10.58 -15.10
N ALA A 93 11.79 -9.70 -14.11
CA ALA A 93 12.14 -10.12 -12.75
C ALA A 93 10.99 -10.89 -12.09
N LEU A 94 9.74 -10.47 -12.33
CA LEU A 94 8.56 -11.20 -11.87
C LEU A 94 8.48 -12.63 -12.45
N GLU A 95 8.70 -12.80 -13.76
CA GLU A 95 8.74 -14.15 -14.36
C GLU A 95 9.88 -15.01 -13.79
N ALA A 96 11.01 -14.40 -13.43
CA ALA A 96 12.11 -15.10 -12.78
C ALA A 96 11.69 -15.60 -11.38
N LEU A 97 10.98 -14.79 -10.59
CA LEU A 97 10.47 -15.20 -9.28
C LEU A 97 9.49 -16.37 -9.37
N ARG A 98 8.57 -16.34 -10.34
CA ARG A 98 7.62 -17.45 -10.60
C ARG A 98 8.35 -18.77 -10.89
N SER A 99 9.49 -18.68 -11.56
CA SER A 99 10.29 -19.86 -11.90
C SER A 99 11.25 -20.31 -10.77
N ALA A 100 11.46 -19.49 -9.74
CA ALA A 100 12.45 -19.73 -8.69
C ALA A 100 11.94 -20.63 -7.55
N GLY A 101 10.62 -20.69 -7.33
CA GLY A 101 10.00 -21.53 -6.30
C GLY A 101 9.71 -20.77 -5.01
N GLU A 102 10.02 -21.37 -3.86
CA GLU A 102 9.68 -20.80 -2.55
C GLU A 102 10.72 -19.76 -2.08
N PRO A 103 10.27 -18.57 -1.62
CA PRO A 103 11.19 -17.61 -1.04
C PRO A 103 11.74 -18.06 0.31
N VAL A 104 12.96 -17.63 0.60
CA VAL A 104 13.56 -17.68 1.93
C VAL A 104 13.38 -16.31 2.60
N LEU A 105 12.69 -16.31 3.74
CA LEU A 105 12.52 -15.11 4.56
C LEU A 105 13.72 -14.95 5.49
N GLY A 106 14.59 -14.01 5.16
CA GLY A 106 15.76 -13.68 5.94
C GLY A 106 15.41 -12.99 7.27
N ARG A 107 16.38 -12.98 8.17
CA ARG A 107 16.32 -12.18 9.40
C ARG A 107 17.60 -11.36 9.50
N THR A 108 17.47 -10.06 9.36
CA THR A 108 18.58 -9.15 9.61
C THR A 108 18.57 -8.69 11.07
N LYS A 109 19.64 -8.04 11.52
CA LYS A 109 19.67 -7.37 12.83
C LYS A 109 18.69 -6.19 12.93
N ARG A 110 18.18 -5.67 11.80
CA ARG A 110 17.38 -4.45 11.73
C ARG A 110 15.89 -4.70 11.48
N SER A 111 15.53 -5.81 10.85
CA SER A 111 14.14 -6.15 10.51
C SER A 111 13.97 -7.65 10.25
N LEU A 112 12.77 -8.15 10.51
CA LEU A 112 12.32 -9.44 9.99
C LEU A 112 11.92 -9.25 8.52
N ALA A 113 12.13 -10.26 7.69
CA ALA A 113 11.55 -10.27 6.36
C ALA A 113 10.13 -10.84 6.42
N TRP A 114 9.19 -10.21 5.70
CA TRP A 114 7.83 -10.71 5.55
C TRP A 114 7.26 -10.31 4.19
N ILE A 115 6.16 -10.94 3.80
CA ILE A 115 5.51 -10.72 2.52
C ILE A 115 4.02 -10.49 2.75
N ASP A 116 3.50 -9.39 2.23
CA ASP A 116 2.08 -9.06 2.27
C ASP A 116 1.47 -9.17 0.87
N GLU A 117 0.17 -9.47 0.82
CA GLU A 117 -0.60 -9.46 -0.41
C GLU A 117 -1.67 -8.38 -0.39
N TRP A 118 -1.62 -7.56 -1.43
CA TRP A 118 -2.48 -6.41 -1.64
C TRP A 118 -3.31 -6.61 -2.90
N HIS A 119 -4.59 -6.26 -2.87
CA HIS A 119 -5.49 -6.39 -4.01
C HIS A 119 -5.96 -5.04 -4.51
N GLY A 120 -5.96 -4.89 -5.83
CA GLY A 120 -6.61 -3.78 -6.52
C GLY A 120 -7.56 -4.30 -7.60
N PRO A 121 -8.27 -3.39 -8.29
CA PRO A 121 -9.23 -3.75 -9.35
C PRO A 121 -8.60 -4.53 -10.52
N THR A 122 -7.28 -4.42 -10.69
CA THR A 122 -6.53 -5.06 -11.80
C THR A 122 -5.82 -6.35 -11.38
N GLY A 123 -5.89 -6.75 -10.11
CA GLY A 123 -5.24 -7.95 -9.60
C GLY A 123 -4.38 -7.72 -8.35
N ALA A 124 -3.70 -8.80 -7.93
CA ALA A 124 -2.90 -8.84 -6.71
C ALA A 124 -1.50 -8.26 -6.92
N VAL A 125 -0.96 -7.64 -5.87
CA VAL A 125 0.42 -7.17 -5.74
C VAL A 125 1.00 -7.80 -4.49
N LEU A 126 2.19 -8.40 -4.61
CA LEU A 126 2.95 -8.81 -3.44
C LEU A 126 3.87 -7.68 -3.00
N PHE A 127 3.91 -7.41 -1.70
CA PHE A 127 4.82 -6.45 -1.11
C PHE A 127 5.80 -7.18 -0.21
N LEU A 128 7.08 -7.11 -0.56
CA LEU A 128 8.17 -7.83 0.07
C LEU A 128 8.89 -6.85 1.00
N HIS A 129 9.05 -7.24 2.25
CA HIS A 129 9.67 -6.41 3.27
C HIS A 129 10.96 -7.06 3.75
N GLY A 130 12.00 -6.25 3.87
CA GLY A 130 13.30 -6.68 4.37
C GLY A 130 14.05 -7.58 3.38
N ASP A 131 14.70 -8.59 3.94
CA ASP A 131 15.64 -9.46 3.23
C ASP A 131 14.93 -10.74 2.77
N VAL A 132 14.31 -10.69 1.58
CA VAL A 132 13.61 -11.82 0.97
C VAL A 132 14.40 -12.31 -0.24
N GLU A 133 14.77 -13.59 -0.24
CA GLU A 133 15.51 -14.24 -1.32
C GLU A 133 14.62 -15.26 -2.05
N TRP A 134 14.82 -15.43 -3.36
CA TRP A 134 14.19 -16.46 -4.21
C TRP A 134 15.25 -17.26 -4.97
#